data_AF-A0A0C3NJY2-F1
#
_entry.id   AF-A0A0C3NJY2-F1
#
_cell.length_a   1.000
_cell.length_b   1.000
_cell.length_c   1.000
_cell.angle_alpha   90.00
_cell.angle_beta   90.00
_cell.angle_gamma   90.00
#
_symmetry.space_group_name_H-M   'P 1'
#
loop_
_entity.id
_entity.type
_entity.pdbx_description
1 polymer ?
#
loop_
_entity_poly.entity_id
_entity_poly.type
_entity_poly.pdbx_seq_one_letter_code
_entity_poly.pdbx_strand_id
1 'polypeptide(L)'
;QIYAEELIECGHGVPMWGPEPPDGGEVRLADVGIFQHGFFCRLFNAMASDTGDSNNPLGLPANFEPIELPRHLILNVPNFLPQCPISSQTTRRVDVEGGLSTDTSRGAIAIPGSTADMVRLWETVRVPPYIAKNYKSWHSFALENGYNVQESDIIFVHGFIKVSEWAIAAFSTKGNSHEISFSGSIGAFASNAHFAISVQDAASSTIHQRCGPVRSASESVADIAKNQCLFLRFFKMKPRRIL
;
A
#
# COMPACT_ATOMS: atom_id res chain seq x y z
N GLN A 1 -0.60 11.98 7.01
CA GLN A 1 -0.69 12.29 5.57
C GLN A 1 -2.15 12.10 5.16
N ILE A 2 -2.77 13.12 4.55
CA ILE A 2 -4.22 13.17 4.22
C ILE A 2 -4.69 11.89 3.53
N TYR A 3 -3.97 11.45 2.48
CA TYR A 3 -4.32 10.23 1.74
C TYR A 3 -4.58 9.02 2.65
N ALA A 4 -3.67 8.78 3.60
CA ALA A 4 -3.80 7.64 4.50
C ALA A 4 -4.85 7.83 5.57
N GLU A 5 -4.96 9.04 6.12
CA GLU A 5 -5.96 9.40 7.14
C GLU A 5 -7.39 9.22 6.61
N GLU A 6 -7.62 9.57 5.34
CA GLU A 6 -8.95 9.58 4.74
C GLU A 6 -9.41 8.19 4.24
N LEU A 7 -8.48 7.31 3.82
CA LEU A 7 -8.83 5.99 3.28
C LEU A 7 -8.64 4.83 4.28
N ILE A 8 -8.00 5.05 5.43
CA ILE A 8 -7.84 4.00 6.46
C ILE A 8 -9.21 3.48 6.94
N GLU A 9 -10.21 4.35 6.97
CA GLU A 9 -11.56 4.05 7.44
C GLU A 9 -12.34 3.12 6.49
N CYS A 10 -11.87 2.90 5.26
CA CYS A 10 -12.45 1.92 4.33
C CYS A 10 -12.19 0.47 4.77
N GLY A 11 -11.33 0.24 5.78
CA GLY A 11 -11.14 -1.09 6.38
C GLY A 11 -10.31 -2.07 5.54
N HIS A 12 -9.70 -1.61 4.45
CA HIS A 12 -8.91 -2.44 3.52
C HIS A 12 -7.45 -2.66 3.96
N GLY A 13 -6.98 -1.89 4.95
CA GLY A 13 -5.59 -1.85 5.40
C GLY A 13 -5.07 -0.42 5.34
N VAL A 14 -3.78 -0.22 5.58
CA VAL A 14 -3.12 1.07 5.42
C VAL A 14 -2.94 1.34 3.92
N PRO A 15 -3.55 2.40 3.37
CA PRO A 15 -3.39 2.74 1.96
C PRO A 15 -1.96 3.22 1.66
N MET A 16 -1.42 2.79 0.53
CA MET A 16 -0.05 3.14 0.12
C MET A 16 -0.05 4.36 -0.81
N TRP A 17 0.79 5.33 -0.48
CA TRP A 17 1.04 6.47 -1.37
C TRP A 17 1.91 6.05 -2.56
N GLY A 18 2.84 5.10 -2.37
CA GLY A 18 3.59 4.45 -3.44
C GLY A 18 3.24 2.97 -3.57
N PRO A 19 2.20 2.63 -4.34
CA PRO A 19 1.84 1.25 -4.62
C PRO A 19 2.85 0.47 -5.47
N GLU A 20 3.81 1.12 -6.09
CA GLU A 20 4.78 0.46 -6.96
C GLU A 20 5.58 -0.63 -6.21
N PRO A 21 5.91 -1.76 -6.86
CA PRO A 21 6.89 -2.70 -6.33
C PRO A 21 8.20 -1.96 -6.02
N PRO A 22 8.75 -2.08 -4.80
CA PRO A 22 10.09 -1.58 -4.52
C PRO A 22 11.13 -2.37 -5.34
N ASP A 23 12.37 -1.86 -5.43
CA ASP A 23 13.46 -2.47 -6.21
C ASP A 23 13.76 -3.95 -5.81
N GLY A 24 13.35 -4.36 -4.60
CA GLY A 24 13.40 -5.75 -4.12
C GLY A 24 12.22 -6.64 -4.53
N GLY A 25 11.36 -6.18 -5.44
CA GLY A 25 10.18 -6.89 -5.94
C GLY A 25 8.87 -6.55 -5.22
N GLU A 26 7.77 -7.14 -5.69
CA GLU A 26 6.42 -6.91 -5.14
C GLU A 26 6.31 -7.24 -3.65
N VAL A 27 5.38 -6.61 -2.92
CA VAL A 27 5.08 -6.94 -1.51
C VAL A 27 4.64 -8.40 -1.37
N ARG A 28 5.07 -9.09 -0.32
CA ARG A 28 4.71 -10.50 -0.04
C ARG A 28 4.32 -10.70 1.42
N LEU A 29 3.66 -11.82 1.66
CA LEU A 29 3.29 -12.21 3.01
C LEU A 29 4.57 -12.48 3.81
N ALA A 30 4.58 -12.05 5.07
CA ALA A 30 5.71 -12.14 5.98
C ALA A 30 6.94 -11.33 5.58
N ASP A 31 6.79 -10.35 4.67
CA ASP A 31 7.84 -9.34 4.51
C ASP A 31 8.07 -8.60 5.81
N VAL A 32 9.33 -8.43 6.15
CA VAL A 32 9.77 -7.53 7.21
C VAL A 32 10.44 -6.35 6.54
N GLY A 33 10.04 -5.14 6.94
CA GLY A 33 10.52 -3.94 6.29
C GLY A 33 10.16 -2.66 7.03
N ILE A 34 10.45 -1.55 6.37
CA ILE A 34 10.20 -0.21 6.88
C ILE A 34 9.02 0.38 6.13
N PHE A 35 8.05 0.95 6.86
CA PHE A 35 6.95 1.68 6.26
C PHE A 35 6.99 3.14 6.69
N GLN A 36 7.31 4.03 5.74
CA GLN A 36 7.43 5.47 5.98
C GLN A 36 6.86 6.26 4.80
N HIS A 37 6.19 7.37 5.10
CA HIS A 37 5.63 8.30 4.09
C HIS A 37 4.74 7.64 3.02
N GLY A 38 4.07 6.53 3.37
CA GLY A 38 3.20 5.79 2.45
C GLY A 38 3.93 4.86 1.49
N PHE A 39 5.22 4.61 1.69
CA PHE A 39 6.04 3.65 0.94
C PHE A 39 6.49 2.51 1.86
N PHE A 40 6.62 1.32 1.27
CA PHE A 40 7.17 0.14 1.93
C PHE A 40 8.52 -0.22 1.31
N CYS A 41 9.52 -0.43 2.14
CA CYS A 41 10.82 -0.95 1.76
C CYS A 41 11.06 -2.29 2.46
N ARG A 42 11.13 -3.38 1.69
CA ARG A 42 11.44 -4.72 2.21
C ARG A 42 12.90 -4.76 2.67
N LEU A 43 13.13 -5.27 3.88
CA LEU A 43 14.45 -5.66 4.35
C LEU A 43 14.74 -7.12 3.99
N PHE A 44 13.80 -8.02 4.31
CA PHE A 44 13.85 -9.45 3.99
C PHE A 44 12.43 -10.05 4.09
N ASN A 45 12.25 -11.31 3.68
CA ASN A 45 11.03 -12.06 3.88
C ASN A 45 11.21 -13.13 4.97
N ALA A 46 10.38 -13.10 6.00
CA ALA A 46 10.51 -13.97 7.16
C ALA A 46 10.11 -15.43 6.91
N MET A 47 9.48 -15.75 5.77
CA MET A 47 9.20 -17.13 5.36
C MET A 47 10.27 -17.71 4.43
N ALA A 48 11.25 -16.92 4.01
CA ALA A 48 12.29 -17.39 3.09
C ALA A 48 13.20 -18.43 3.78
N SER A 49 13.53 -19.51 3.07
CA SER A 49 14.26 -20.64 3.62
C SER A 49 15.78 -20.57 3.44
N ASP A 50 16.31 -19.77 2.49
CA ASP A 50 17.74 -19.75 2.17
C ASP A 50 18.31 -18.34 1.91
N THR A 51 19.58 -18.17 2.27
CA THR A 51 20.43 -17.03 1.87
C THR A 51 20.73 -17.10 0.37
N GLY A 52 20.31 -16.09 -0.40
CA GLY A 52 20.51 -16.03 -1.86
C GLY A 52 19.22 -16.04 -2.69
N ASP A 53 18.05 -16.12 -2.04
CA ASP A 53 16.77 -15.86 -2.69
C ASP A 53 16.69 -14.39 -3.12
N SER A 54 16.21 -14.15 -4.35
CA SER A 54 15.80 -12.84 -4.87
C SER A 54 14.96 -11.99 -3.90
N ASN A 55 14.27 -12.64 -2.96
CA ASN A 55 13.45 -11.99 -1.94
C ASN A 55 14.26 -11.32 -0.82
N ASN A 56 15.54 -11.67 -0.68
CA ASN A 56 16.42 -11.19 0.39
C ASN A 56 17.71 -10.62 -0.18
N PRO A 57 17.65 -9.55 -1.00
CA PRO A 57 18.84 -8.99 -1.65
C PRO A 57 19.88 -8.45 -0.65
N LEU A 58 19.44 -8.11 0.56
CA LEU A 58 20.28 -7.64 1.66
C LEU A 58 20.80 -8.79 2.56
N GLY A 59 20.47 -10.04 2.24
CA GLY A 59 20.70 -11.18 3.12
C GLY A 59 19.62 -11.31 4.20
N LEU A 60 19.98 -11.95 5.31
CA LEU A 60 19.09 -12.26 6.43
C LEU A 60 19.68 -11.77 7.75
N PRO A 61 18.84 -11.43 8.76
CA PRO A 61 19.32 -11.08 10.09
C PRO A 61 20.17 -12.18 10.75
N ALA A 62 21.03 -11.80 11.70
CA ALA A 62 21.80 -12.76 12.48
C ALA A 62 20.89 -13.76 13.23
N ASN A 63 21.26 -15.04 13.20
CA ASN A 63 20.50 -16.15 13.80
C ASN A 63 19.04 -16.23 13.31
N PHE A 64 18.80 -15.87 12.04
CA PHE A 64 17.47 -15.89 11.46
C PHE A 64 16.88 -17.31 11.46
N GLU A 65 15.65 -17.40 11.97
CA GLU A 65 14.81 -18.59 11.91
C GLU A 65 13.56 -18.25 11.09
N PRO A 66 13.27 -18.95 9.98
CA PRO A 66 12.06 -18.72 9.20
C PRO A 66 10.79 -18.96 10.01
N ILE A 67 9.74 -18.16 9.79
CA ILE A 67 8.41 -18.44 10.34
C ILE A 67 7.66 -19.43 9.43
N GLU A 68 7.22 -20.54 10.02
CA GLU A 68 6.32 -21.47 9.33
C GLU A 68 4.86 -21.06 9.52
N LEU A 69 4.24 -20.59 8.43
CA LEU A 69 2.82 -20.26 8.39
C LEU A 69 2.03 -21.38 7.68
N PRO A 70 1.14 -22.09 8.38
CA PRO A 70 0.27 -23.09 7.76
C PRO A 70 -0.57 -22.51 6.62
N ARG A 71 -0.63 -23.21 5.49
CA ARG A 71 -1.37 -22.75 4.29
C ARG A 71 -2.84 -22.42 4.55
N HIS A 72 -3.51 -23.14 5.45
CA HIS A 72 -4.91 -22.90 5.78
C HIS A 72 -5.17 -21.57 6.52
N LEU A 73 -4.12 -20.93 7.05
CA LEU A 73 -4.23 -19.59 7.62
C LEU A 73 -4.08 -18.48 6.57
N ILE A 74 -3.63 -18.82 5.36
CA ILE A 74 -3.44 -17.87 4.27
C ILE A 74 -4.70 -17.84 3.42
N LEU A 75 -5.41 -16.72 3.46
CA LEU A 75 -6.57 -16.46 2.64
C LEU A 75 -6.14 -15.70 1.39
N ASN A 76 -6.43 -16.29 0.22
CA ASN A 76 -6.25 -15.67 -1.08
C ASN A 76 -7.63 -15.45 -1.71
N VAL A 77 -7.96 -14.20 -2.02
CA VAL A 77 -9.26 -13.83 -2.60
C VAL A 77 -8.97 -13.06 -3.90
N PRO A 78 -9.01 -13.74 -5.06
CA PRO A 78 -8.90 -13.06 -6.34
C PRO A 78 -10.14 -12.20 -6.58
N ASN A 79 -9.97 -11.08 -7.28
CA ASN A 79 -11.04 -10.13 -7.61
C ASN A 79 -11.84 -9.66 -6.37
N PHE A 80 -11.15 -9.50 -5.23
CA PHE A 80 -11.73 -9.06 -3.96
C PHE A 80 -12.39 -7.68 -4.07
N LEU A 81 -11.73 -6.72 -4.74
CA LEU A 81 -12.35 -5.42 -5.05
C LEU A 81 -12.64 -5.30 -6.54
N PRO A 82 -13.81 -4.76 -6.91
CA PRO A 82 -14.08 -4.40 -8.30
C PRO A 82 -13.19 -3.23 -8.75
N GLN A 83 -13.14 -3.02 -10.06
CA GLN A 83 -12.51 -1.85 -10.68
C GLN A 83 -13.40 -0.60 -10.47
N CYS A 84 -13.48 -0.14 -9.22
CA CYS A 84 -14.35 0.96 -8.81
C CYS A 84 -13.58 1.91 -7.89
N PRO A 85 -13.80 3.23 -7.98
CA PRO A 85 -13.17 4.19 -7.07
C PRO A 85 -13.49 3.91 -5.59
N ILE A 86 -12.46 4.02 -4.76
CA ILE A 86 -12.51 3.93 -3.30
C ILE A 86 -12.24 5.34 -2.79
N SER A 87 -13.17 5.93 -2.06
CA SER A 87 -13.08 7.31 -1.57
C SER A 87 -13.36 7.38 -0.07
N SER A 88 -12.98 8.51 0.55
CA SER A 88 -13.29 8.81 1.95
C SER A 88 -14.81 8.76 2.20
N GLN A 89 -15.24 8.33 3.39
CA GLN A 89 -16.67 8.23 3.75
C GLN A 89 -17.43 9.57 3.65
N THR A 90 -16.70 10.68 3.70
CA THR A 90 -17.21 12.04 3.57
C THR A 90 -17.64 12.42 2.15
N THR A 91 -17.34 11.56 1.18
CA THR A 91 -17.68 11.71 -0.21
C THR A 91 -19.13 11.27 -0.47
N ARG A 92 -19.95 12.15 -1.04
CA ARG A 92 -21.38 11.86 -1.23
C ARG A 92 -21.72 11.15 -2.53
N ARG A 93 -20.96 11.41 -3.61
CA ARG A 93 -21.24 10.85 -4.95
C ARG A 93 -19.97 10.69 -5.76
N VAL A 94 -19.78 9.50 -6.32
CA VAL A 94 -18.82 9.19 -7.39
C VAL A 94 -19.68 8.87 -8.62
N ASP A 95 -19.62 9.70 -9.66
CA ASP A 95 -20.35 9.46 -10.90
C ASP A 95 -19.52 8.56 -11.86
N VAL A 96 -20.21 7.94 -12.82
CA VAL A 96 -19.63 6.95 -13.76
C VAL A 96 -18.50 7.53 -14.62
N GLU A 97 -18.51 8.85 -14.85
CA GLU A 97 -17.44 9.58 -15.55
C GLU A 97 -16.28 9.99 -14.62
N GLY A 98 -16.29 9.53 -13.37
CA GLY A 98 -15.24 9.79 -12.39
C GLY A 98 -15.45 11.05 -11.56
N GLY A 99 -16.49 11.86 -11.79
CA GLY A 99 -16.78 13.06 -10.98
C GLY A 99 -17.06 12.74 -9.51
N LEU A 100 -16.53 13.56 -8.59
CA LEU A 100 -16.74 13.44 -7.15
C LEU A 100 -17.30 14.74 -6.57
N SER A 101 -18.40 14.64 -5.82
CA SER A 101 -18.87 15.77 -5.02
C SER A 101 -18.66 15.50 -3.54
N THR A 102 -18.00 16.43 -2.86
CA THR A 102 -17.76 16.36 -1.42
C THR A 102 -18.08 17.68 -0.73
N ASP A 103 -18.66 17.57 0.46
CA ASP A 103 -18.92 18.72 1.32
C ASP A 103 -17.68 19.07 2.18
N THR A 104 -16.61 18.28 2.11
CA THR A 104 -15.44 18.40 2.99
C THR A 104 -14.29 19.18 2.37
N SER A 105 -13.56 19.86 3.24
CA SER A 105 -12.35 20.61 2.88
C SER A 105 -11.11 19.74 2.70
N ARG A 106 -11.24 18.41 2.83
CA ARG A 106 -10.18 17.42 2.60
C ARG A 106 -10.79 16.10 2.17
N GLY A 107 -10.01 15.29 1.46
CA GLY A 107 -10.41 13.95 1.08
C GLY A 107 -9.33 13.23 0.29
N ALA A 108 -9.63 11.97 0.00
CA ALA A 108 -8.76 11.11 -0.79
C ALA A 108 -9.56 10.09 -1.58
N ILE A 109 -8.92 9.61 -2.64
CA ILE A 109 -9.49 8.64 -3.56
C ILE A 109 -8.39 7.72 -4.09
N ALA A 110 -8.74 6.46 -4.27
CA ALA A 110 -7.92 5.45 -4.90
C ALA A 110 -8.76 4.74 -5.95
N ILE A 111 -8.29 4.70 -7.19
CA ILE A 111 -8.99 4.14 -8.34
C ILE A 111 -8.16 2.96 -8.84
N PRO A 112 -8.57 1.72 -8.54
CA PRO A 112 -8.06 0.53 -9.19
C PRO A 112 -8.37 0.60 -10.69
N GLY A 113 -7.38 0.41 -11.57
CA GLY A 113 -7.66 0.20 -13.00
C GLY A 113 -7.83 -1.28 -13.36
N SER A 114 -7.80 -2.18 -12.38
CA SER A 114 -8.25 -3.57 -12.53
C SER A 114 -8.94 -4.04 -11.26
N THR A 115 -9.50 -5.25 -11.29
CA THR A 115 -9.95 -5.90 -10.06
C THR A 115 -8.76 -6.13 -9.13
N ALA A 116 -8.96 -5.91 -7.83
CA ALA A 116 -7.89 -6.06 -6.86
C ALA A 116 -7.90 -7.44 -6.22
N ASP A 117 -6.72 -8.05 -6.10
CA ASP A 117 -6.56 -9.33 -5.41
C ASP A 117 -6.13 -9.09 -3.96
N MET A 118 -6.73 -9.81 -3.03
CA MET A 118 -6.36 -9.75 -1.62
C MET A 118 -5.66 -11.03 -1.20
N VAL A 119 -4.53 -10.87 -0.51
CA VAL A 119 -3.92 -11.93 0.29
C VAL A 119 -3.86 -11.47 1.73
N ARG A 120 -4.28 -12.32 2.67
CA ARG A 120 -4.12 -12.02 4.10
C ARG A 120 -3.91 -13.28 4.92
N LEU A 121 -3.19 -13.13 6.01
CA LEU A 121 -3.13 -14.09 7.09
C LEU A 121 -4.34 -13.90 8.01
N TRP A 122 -4.98 -15.00 8.42
CA TRP A 122 -5.91 -15.02 9.52
C TRP A 122 -5.23 -14.66 10.84
N GLU A 123 -6.02 -14.19 11.81
CA GLU A 123 -5.50 -13.98 13.16
C GLU A 123 -4.93 -15.28 13.69
N THR A 124 -3.69 -15.21 14.18
CA THR A 124 -2.94 -16.38 14.60
C THR A 124 -2.09 -16.05 15.80
N VAL A 125 -2.03 -17.00 16.74
CA VAL A 125 -1.19 -16.90 17.93
C VAL A 125 0.30 -17.08 17.63
N ARG A 126 0.67 -17.48 16.40
CA ARG A 126 2.07 -17.76 16.00
C ARG A 126 2.88 -16.50 15.69
N VAL A 127 2.26 -15.51 15.05
CA VAL A 127 2.96 -14.32 14.56
C VAL A 127 3.39 -13.36 15.68
N PRO A 128 2.53 -13.02 16.66
CA PRO A 128 2.93 -12.09 17.72
C PRO A 128 4.19 -12.51 18.51
N PRO A 129 4.32 -13.75 19.02
CA PRO A 129 5.54 -14.17 19.73
C PRO A 129 6.76 -14.24 18.81
N TYR A 130 6.57 -14.60 17.53
CA TYR A 130 7.66 -14.59 16.55
C TYR A 130 8.22 -13.17 16.33
N ILE A 131 7.35 -12.18 16.14
CA ILE A 131 7.75 -10.77 16.04
C ILE A 131 8.45 -10.33 17.33
N ALA A 132 7.86 -10.60 18.50
CA ALA A 132 8.41 -10.20 19.78
C ALA A 132 9.78 -10.82 20.10
N LYS A 133 10.05 -12.04 19.63
CA LYS A 133 11.37 -12.70 19.75
C LYS A 133 12.42 -12.02 18.88
N ASN A 134 12.06 -11.61 17.67
CA ASN A 134 13.02 -11.26 16.61
C ASN A 134 13.15 -9.76 16.30
N TYR A 135 12.23 -8.90 16.75
CA TYR A 135 12.20 -7.49 16.32
C TYR A 135 13.52 -6.72 16.56
N LYS A 136 14.26 -7.06 17.62
CA LYS A 136 15.58 -6.45 17.90
C LYS A 136 16.62 -6.84 16.85
N SER A 137 16.67 -8.10 16.44
CA SER A 137 17.62 -8.52 15.39
C SER A 137 17.26 -7.91 14.05
N TRP A 138 15.97 -7.72 13.77
CA TRP A 138 15.51 -7.01 12.56
C TRP A 138 15.91 -5.54 12.58
N HIS A 139 15.88 -4.91 13.76
CA HIS A 139 16.34 -3.54 13.94
C HIS A 139 17.85 -3.41 13.75
N SER A 140 18.64 -4.26 14.39
CA SER A 140 20.09 -4.31 14.16
C SER A 140 20.42 -4.54 12.68
N PHE A 141 19.72 -5.47 12.03
CA PHE A 141 19.89 -5.74 10.60
C PHE A 141 19.59 -4.52 9.72
N ALA A 142 18.54 -3.75 10.05
CA ALA A 142 18.23 -2.51 9.34
C ALA A 142 19.36 -1.47 9.51
N LEU A 143 19.87 -1.28 10.74
CA LEU A 143 20.98 -0.35 11.01
C LEU A 143 22.27 -0.75 10.27
N GLU A 144 22.60 -2.05 10.27
CA GLU A 144 23.77 -2.61 9.58
C GLU A 144 23.70 -2.40 8.05
N ASN A 145 22.49 -2.40 7.48
CA ASN A 145 22.24 -2.09 6.07
C ASN A 145 22.07 -0.58 5.78
N GLY A 146 22.37 0.29 6.75
CA GLY A 146 22.41 1.74 6.56
C GLY A 146 21.06 2.46 6.74
N TYR A 147 20.02 1.78 7.20
CA TYR A 147 18.73 2.41 7.47
C TYR A 147 18.74 3.09 8.84
N ASN A 148 18.49 4.40 8.88
CA ASN A 148 18.31 5.13 10.14
C ASN A 148 16.84 5.10 10.57
N VAL A 149 16.46 4.04 11.31
CA VAL A 149 15.07 3.80 11.73
C VAL A 149 14.97 3.45 13.21
N GLN A 150 13.81 3.69 13.80
CA GLN A 150 13.48 3.22 15.15
C GLN A 150 12.95 1.79 15.10
N GLU A 151 13.05 1.06 16.21
CA GLU A 151 12.42 -0.27 16.34
C GLU A 151 10.93 -0.25 15.98
N SER A 152 10.26 0.86 16.33
CA SER A 152 8.85 1.02 16.00
C SER A 152 8.61 1.07 14.49
N ASP A 153 9.54 1.56 13.67
CA ASP A 153 9.31 1.75 12.23
C ASP A 153 9.32 0.43 11.43
N ILE A 154 9.78 -0.65 12.07
CA ILE A 154 9.82 -1.98 11.47
C ILE A 154 8.45 -2.61 11.57
N ILE A 155 8.00 -3.12 10.43
CA ILE A 155 6.71 -3.76 10.27
C ILE A 155 6.87 -5.20 9.77
N PHE A 156 5.90 -6.03 10.10
CA PHE A 156 5.73 -7.37 9.56
C PHE A 156 4.44 -7.42 8.75
N VAL A 157 4.54 -7.67 7.44
CA VAL A 157 3.40 -7.73 6.52
C VAL A 157 2.63 -9.02 6.73
N HIS A 158 1.34 -8.90 7.04
CA HIS A 158 0.44 -10.05 7.18
C HIS A 158 -0.74 -10.01 6.19
N GLY A 159 -0.74 -9.05 5.25
CA GLY A 159 -1.67 -9.03 4.15
C GLY A 159 -1.53 -7.80 3.27
N PHE A 160 -2.15 -7.84 2.11
CA PHE A 160 -2.13 -6.79 1.13
C PHE A 160 -3.31 -6.90 0.17
N ILE A 161 -3.61 -5.81 -0.51
CA ILE A 161 -4.47 -5.75 -1.69
C ILE A 161 -3.63 -5.21 -2.84
N LYS A 162 -3.62 -5.91 -3.97
CA LYS A 162 -2.84 -5.53 -5.15
C LYS A 162 -3.69 -5.40 -6.40
N VAL A 163 -3.24 -4.53 -7.28
CA VAL A 163 -3.82 -4.27 -8.59
C VAL A 163 -2.72 -4.26 -9.64
N SER A 164 -3.12 -4.21 -10.91
CA SER A 164 -2.21 -4.10 -12.04
C SER A 164 -1.87 -2.65 -12.40
N GLU A 165 -2.80 -1.73 -12.11
CA GLU A 165 -2.67 -0.29 -12.36
C GLU A 165 -3.60 0.49 -11.42
N TRP A 166 -3.28 1.75 -11.19
CA TRP A 166 -3.94 2.57 -10.19
C TRP A 166 -3.80 4.07 -10.48
N ALA A 167 -4.75 4.83 -9.95
CA ALA A 167 -4.63 6.27 -9.79
C ALA A 167 -5.06 6.63 -8.36
N ILE A 168 -4.32 7.53 -7.71
CA ILE A 168 -4.62 7.96 -6.34
C ILE A 168 -4.50 9.47 -6.25
N ALA A 169 -5.23 10.02 -5.30
CA ALA A 169 -5.04 11.41 -4.92
C ALA A 169 -5.52 11.74 -3.53
N ALA A 170 -5.02 12.86 -3.03
CA ALA A 170 -5.49 13.54 -1.86
C ALA A 170 -5.56 15.04 -2.13
N PHE A 171 -6.55 15.70 -1.54
CA PHE A 171 -6.75 17.12 -1.66
C PHE A 171 -7.06 17.75 -0.30
N SER A 172 -6.77 19.04 -0.19
CA SER A 172 -7.24 19.92 0.89
C SER A 172 -7.57 21.28 0.29
N THR A 173 -8.70 21.85 0.66
CA THR A 173 -9.22 23.12 0.15
C THR A 173 -9.49 24.08 1.31
N LYS A 174 -9.68 25.37 1.03
CA LYS A 174 -10.20 26.33 2.01
C LYS A 174 -11.66 26.63 1.69
N GLY A 175 -12.57 26.28 2.60
CA GLY A 175 -14.01 26.51 2.41
C GLY A 175 -14.84 25.28 2.75
N ASN A 176 -16.16 25.44 2.63
CA ASN A 176 -17.14 24.35 2.80
C ASN A 176 -17.74 24.03 1.44
N SER A 177 -17.83 22.74 1.09
CA SER A 177 -18.37 22.22 -0.17
C SER A 177 -17.57 22.56 -1.43
N HIS A 178 -17.11 21.51 -2.13
CA HIS A 178 -16.42 21.63 -3.40
C HIS A 178 -16.80 20.51 -4.37
N GLU A 179 -16.96 20.88 -5.64
CA GLU A 179 -17.03 19.92 -6.72
C GLU A 179 -15.60 19.56 -7.18
N ILE A 180 -15.33 18.26 -7.28
CA ILE A 180 -14.04 17.70 -7.64
C ILE A 180 -14.26 16.81 -8.86
N SER A 181 -13.69 17.20 -9.99
CA SER A 181 -13.80 16.40 -11.20
C SER A 181 -12.51 15.64 -11.48
N PHE A 182 -12.68 14.49 -12.09
CA PHE A 182 -11.61 13.58 -12.46
C PHE A 182 -11.67 13.42 -13.96
N SER A 183 -10.54 13.60 -14.60
CA SER A 183 -10.38 13.27 -16.01
C SER A 183 -9.39 12.13 -16.12
N GLY A 184 -9.80 11.02 -16.73
CA GLY A 184 -8.94 9.87 -16.97
C GLY A 184 -9.77 8.63 -17.26
N SER A 185 -9.25 7.75 -18.11
CA SER A 185 -9.91 6.49 -18.43
C SER A 185 -9.53 5.42 -17.41
N ILE A 186 -10.51 4.96 -16.63
CA ILE A 186 -10.34 3.84 -15.70
C ILE A 186 -9.90 2.60 -16.49
N GLY A 187 -8.80 1.97 -16.07
CA GLY A 187 -8.22 0.82 -16.77
C GLY A 187 -7.26 1.14 -17.92
N ALA A 188 -6.84 2.41 -18.02
CA ALA A 188 -5.85 2.87 -19.00
C ALA A 188 -4.80 3.79 -18.37
N PHE A 189 -4.64 3.77 -17.04
CA PHE A 189 -3.69 4.63 -16.32
C PHE A 189 -2.25 4.33 -16.72
N ALA A 190 -2.01 3.10 -17.16
CA ALA A 190 -0.69 2.66 -17.57
C ALA A 190 -0.35 2.94 -19.05
N SER A 191 -1.28 3.43 -19.86
CA SER A 191 -1.11 3.63 -21.32
C SER A 191 -0.98 5.10 -21.73
N ASN A 192 -0.29 5.93 -20.94
CA ASN A 192 -0.18 7.37 -21.13
C ASN A 192 -1.51 8.15 -21.10
N ALA A 193 -2.60 7.55 -20.59
CA ALA A 193 -3.81 8.32 -20.31
C ALA A 193 -3.52 9.30 -19.17
N HIS A 194 -3.84 10.57 -19.37
CA HIS A 194 -3.63 11.60 -18.35
C HIS A 194 -4.69 11.44 -17.26
N PHE A 195 -4.27 11.04 -16.05
CA PHE A 195 -5.09 11.16 -14.85
C PHE A 195 -4.91 12.56 -14.27
N ALA A 196 -6.00 13.31 -14.15
CA ALA A 196 -5.99 14.59 -13.49
C ALA A 196 -7.23 14.81 -12.63
N ILE A 197 -7.00 15.56 -11.56
CA ILE A 197 -8.04 16.02 -10.65
C ILE A 197 -8.07 17.53 -10.72
N SER A 198 -9.28 18.06 -10.84
CA SER A 198 -9.52 19.49 -10.73
C SER A 198 -10.56 19.76 -9.65
N VAL A 199 -10.38 20.88 -8.96
CA VAL A 199 -11.26 21.36 -7.89
C VAL A 199 -11.77 22.73 -8.30
N GLN A 200 -13.08 22.97 -8.14
CA GLN A 200 -13.76 24.18 -8.62
C GLN A 200 -13.13 25.49 -8.10
N ASP A 201 -12.53 25.48 -6.90
CA ASP A 201 -11.75 26.60 -6.34
C ASP A 201 -10.26 26.21 -6.20
N ALA A 202 -9.57 26.06 -7.33
CA ALA A 202 -8.17 25.63 -7.37
C ALA A 202 -7.19 26.64 -6.74
N ALA A 203 -7.53 27.93 -6.68
CA ALA A 203 -6.62 28.99 -6.23
C ALA A 203 -6.26 28.90 -4.73
N SER A 204 -7.08 28.21 -3.93
CA SER A 204 -6.91 28.03 -2.48
C SER A 204 -6.65 26.58 -2.06
N SER A 205 -6.46 25.67 -3.03
CA SER A 205 -6.46 24.22 -2.83
C SER A 205 -5.08 23.58 -3.04
N THR A 206 -4.76 22.57 -2.23
CA THR A 206 -3.59 21.69 -2.41
C THR A 206 -4.04 20.34 -2.92
N ILE A 207 -3.54 19.91 -4.07
CA ILE A 207 -3.86 18.62 -4.68
C ILE A 207 -2.55 17.87 -4.88
N HIS A 208 -2.53 16.62 -4.43
CA HIS A 208 -1.47 15.67 -4.73
C HIS A 208 -2.09 14.46 -5.42
N GLN A 209 -1.53 14.06 -6.55
CA GLN A 209 -2.01 12.93 -7.32
C GLN A 209 -0.86 12.11 -7.88
N ARG A 210 -1.10 10.82 -8.09
CA ARG A 210 -0.19 9.89 -8.74
C ARG A 210 -0.98 8.84 -9.50
N CYS A 211 -0.40 8.30 -10.56
CA CYS A 211 -0.93 7.13 -11.23
C CYS A 211 0.23 6.23 -11.67
N GLY A 212 -0.05 4.95 -11.85
CA GLY A 212 0.95 3.99 -12.26
C GLY A 212 0.37 2.64 -12.66
N PRO A 213 1.20 1.74 -13.19
CA PRO A 213 2.62 1.95 -13.51
C PRO A 213 2.81 2.86 -14.75
N VAL A 214 3.94 3.59 -14.81
CA VAL A 214 4.34 4.28 -16.05
C VAL A 214 4.92 3.25 -17.00
N ARG A 215 4.23 2.94 -18.11
CA ARG A 215 4.73 1.97 -19.10
C ARG A 215 5.47 2.64 -20.23
N SER A 216 6.56 2.01 -20.66
CA SER A 216 7.18 2.26 -21.96
C SER A 216 6.35 1.57 -23.05
N ALA A 217 6.29 2.16 -24.24
CA ALA A 217 5.46 1.70 -25.38
C ALA A 217 5.79 0.28 -25.90
N SER A 218 6.80 -0.38 -25.33
CA SER A 218 7.31 -1.70 -25.72
C SER A 218 6.82 -2.87 -24.86
N GLU A 219 6.07 -2.63 -23.77
CA GLU A 219 5.57 -3.71 -22.91
C GLU A 219 4.31 -4.35 -23.49
N SER A 220 4.33 -5.67 -23.69
CA SER A 220 3.19 -6.43 -24.22
C SER A 220 2.03 -6.49 -23.21
N VAL A 221 0.80 -6.29 -23.71
CA VAL A 221 -0.47 -6.26 -22.94
C VAL A 221 -0.90 -7.64 -22.39
N ALA A 222 -0.09 -8.69 -22.58
CA ALA A 222 -0.41 -10.04 -22.12
C ALA A 222 -0.13 -10.20 -20.62
N ASP A 223 -1.22 -10.37 -19.85
CA ASP A 223 -1.30 -10.52 -18.38
C ASP A 223 -0.49 -9.49 -17.58
N ILE A 224 -1.10 -8.31 -17.38
CA ILE A 224 -0.54 -7.28 -16.52
C ILE A 224 -0.53 -7.82 -15.08
N ALA A 225 0.66 -8.12 -14.57
CA ALA A 225 0.83 -8.62 -13.22
C ALA A 225 0.21 -7.68 -12.18
N LYS A 226 -0.61 -8.23 -11.28
CA LYS A 226 -1.15 -7.50 -10.12
C LYS A 226 -0.10 -7.39 -9.02
N ASN A 227 0.93 -6.60 -9.26
CA ASN A 227 2.07 -6.43 -8.35
C ASN A 227 2.06 -5.08 -7.60
N GLN A 228 1.16 -4.16 -7.93
CA GLN A 228 1.05 -2.84 -7.33
C GLN A 228 0.23 -2.91 -6.03
N CYS A 229 0.83 -2.64 -4.87
CA CYS A 229 0.17 -2.78 -3.57
C CYS A 229 -0.60 -1.52 -3.16
N LEU A 230 -1.93 -1.56 -3.26
CA LEU A 230 -2.79 -0.41 -2.94
C LEU A 230 -3.03 -0.25 -1.43
N PHE A 231 -3.21 -1.38 -0.73
CA PHE A 231 -3.42 -1.41 0.71
C PHE A 231 -2.53 -2.47 1.35
N LEU A 232 -1.90 -2.11 2.47
CA LEU A 232 -0.99 -2.96 3.22
C LEU A 232 -1.55 -3.26 4.61
N ARG A 233 -1.41 -4.50 5.07
CA ARG A 233 -1.75 -4.90 6.43
C ARG A 233 -0.49 -5.42 7.11
N PHE A 234 -0.19 -4.84 8.27
CA PHE A 234 1.03 -5.16 8.98
C PHE A 234 0.88 -5.07 10.49
N PHE A 235 1.71 -5.84 11.18
CA PHE A 235 1.99 -5.64 12.60
C PHE A 235 3.13 -4.66 12.75
N LYS A 236 3.01 -3.78 13.74
CA LYS A 236 4.03 -2.81 14.13
C LYS A 236 4.30 -2.97 15.61
N MET A 237 5.57 -3.07 16.00
CA MET A 237 5.92 -3.11 17.42
C MET A 237 5.66 -1.73 18.04
N LYS A 238 4.93 -1.72 19.16
CA LYS A 238 4.79 -0.54 20.00
C LYS A 238 5.58 -0.77 21.28
N PRO A 239 6.59 0.05 21.59
CA PRO A 239 7.27 -0.01 22.87
C PRO A 239 6.24 0.13 24.00
N ARG A 240 6.32 -0.70 25.03
CA ARG A 240 5.52 -0.49 26.24
C ARG A 240 6.00 0.81 26.88
N ARG A 241 5.12 1.81 26.98
CA ARG A 241 5.34 2.93 27.92
C ARG A 241 5.25 2.34 29.32
N ILE A 242 6.39 2.23 29.99
CA ILE A 242 6.42 2.04 31.44
C ILE A 242 6.13 3.44 32.00
N LEU A 243 4.92 3.62 32.53
CA LEU A 243 4.55 4.79 33.33
C LEU A 243 4.90 4.51 34.79
#